data_AF-A0A9P6H6M0-F1
#
_entry.id   AF-A0A9P6H6M0-F1
#
_cell.length_a   1.000
_cell.length_b   1.000
_cell.length_c   1.000
_cell.angle_alpha   90.00
_cell.angle_beta   90.00
_cell.angle_gamma   90.00
#
_symmetry.space_group_name_H-M   'P 1'
#
loop_
_entity.id
_entity.type
_entity.pdbx_description
1 polymer ?
#
loop_
_entity_poly.entity_id
_entity_poly.type
_entity_poly.pdbx_seq_one_letter_code
_entity_poly.pdbx_strand_id
1 'polypeptide(L)'
;MTDRANLLDMGFEPARVEWALKATNNRGLQPALDHLEENAENPVPDLSSVSSTTSSAPPPYGGGDPMDEDEDLEALKAVYGDGGGGSNLGQAEAEAKSIRCSQCGKVFKNTALANYHAEKSGHDQFEESTEEIKPLTEEEKKEKLAELKTRMAEKRAKKATEEAKEAQANEQIRRRSAKDIGKLRDELKAKESLKEMERKKQEKLDEAKARARVKAQIEADRKERADKAAREKALREGVALPQEPAATPSAVAPPKPTVAGKDFPETRLQIRMANGGQPYVTTLSSDATLREVAEYLAGQTLSVDVETVDFAMHFPRKQFARSDFSKTLRELGLTPSAVLIAS
;
A
#
# COMPACT_ATOMS: atom_id res chain seq x y z
N MET A 1 5.76 20.23 -4.31
CA MET A 1 4.97 19.88 -3.11
C MET A 1 5.95 19.36 -2.06
N THR A 2 5.77 19.76 -0.81
CA THR A 2 6.54 19.21 0.32
C THR A 2 5.98 17.84 0.69
N ASP A 3 6.81 16.91 1.19
CA ASP A 3 6.36 15.57 1.59
C ASP A 3 5.21 15.62 2.60
N ARG A 4 5.23 16.61 3.52
CA ARG A 4 4.12 16.93 4.43
C ARG A 4 2.80 17.20 3.71
N ALA A 5 2.83 17.96 2.62
CA ALA A 5 1.62 18.31 1.87
C ALA A 5 1.05 17.08 1.14
N ASN A 6 1.92 16.23 0.61
CA ASN A 6 1.50 14.98 -0.04
C ASN A 6 0.85 14.01 0.98
N LEU A 7 1.44 13.88 2.18
CA LEU A 7 0.88 13.03 3.23
C LEU A 7 -0.45 13.56 3.78
N LEU A 8 -0.60 14.88 3.89
CA LEU A 8 -1.88 15.50 4.25
C LEU A 8 -2.94 15.33 3.16
N ASP A 9 -2.55 15.42 1.88
CA ASP A 9 -3.43 15.18 0.72
C ASP A 9 -3.88 13.71 0.62
N MET A 10 -3.02 12.78 1.06
CA MET A 10 -3.34 11.36 1.22
C MET A 10 -4.28 11.06 2.41
N GLY A 11 -4.64 12.08 3.21
CA GLY A 11 -5.62 11.96 4.29
C GLY A 11 -5.04 11.53 5.65
N PHE A 12 -3.71 11.59 5.84
CA PHE A 12 -3.10 11.30 7.14
C PHE A 12 -3.24 12.48 8.12
N GLU A 13 -3.44 12.17 9.40
CA GLU A 13 -3.60 13.19 10.45
C GLU A 13 -2.33 14.03 10.64
N PRO A 14 -2.42 15.37 10.75
CA PRO A 14 -1.26 16.27 10.76
C PRO A 14 -0.23 15.98 11.86
N ALA A 15 -0.68 15.60 13.06
CA ALA A 15 0.21 15.24 14.16
C ALA A 15 1.04 13.97 13.86
N ARG A 16 0.42 13.01 13.16
CA ARG A 16 1.05 11.74 12.77
C ARG A 16 2.03 11.94 11.62
N VAL A 17 1.70 12.81 10.66
CA VAL A 17 2.59 13.21 9.56
C VAL A 17 3.84 13.91 10.09
N GLU A 18 3.68 14.81 11.06
CA GLU A 18 4.81 15.49 11.69
C GLU A 18 5.69 14.55 12.50
N TRP A 19 5.09 13.60 13.21
CA TRP A 19 5.82 12.54 13.90
C TRP A 19 6.62 11.68 12.91
N ALA A 20 6.00 11.24 11.81
CA ALA A 20 6.66 10.42 10.80
C ALA A 20 7.79 11.15 10.08
N LEU A 21 7.61 12.42 9.71
CA LEU A 21 8.66 13.22 9.10
C LEU A 21 9.83 13.50 10.06
N LYS A 22 9.53 13.65 11.36
CA LYS A 22 10.55 13.83 12.41
C LYS A 22 11.29 12.53 12.69
N ALA A 23 10.60 11.40 12.78
CA ALA A 23 11.18 10.08 12.99
C ALA A 23 12.05 9.62 11.81
N THR A 24 11.66 9.98 10.58
CA THR A 24 12.39 9.65 9.35
C THR A 24 13.40 10.71 8.94
N ASN A 25 13.54 11.79 9.72
CA ASN A 25 14.44 12.92 9.46
C ASN A 25 14.30 13.51 8.05
N ASN A 26 13.06 13.62 7.55
CA ASN A 26 12.73 14.09 6.20
C ASN A 26 13.48 13.35 5.07
N ARG A 27 13.70 12.04 5.20
CA ARG A 27 14.38 11.22 4.17
C ARG A 27 13.55 10.96 2.90
N GLY A 28 12.34 11.49 2.83
CA GLY A 28 11.43 11.43 1.68
C GLY A 28 10.06 10.85 2.02
N LEU A 29 9.14 10.91 1.06
CA LEU A 29 7.75 10.45 1.21
C LEU A 29 7.62 8.96 1.54
N GLN A 30 8.38 8.08 0.87
CA GLN A 30 8.29 6.62 1.06
C GLN A 30 8.69 6.18 2.47
N PRO A 31 9.85 6.59 3.03
CA PRO A 31 10.18 6.29 4.42
C PRO A 31 9.15 6.80 5.42
N ALA A 32 8.55 7.98 5.15
CA ALA A 32 7.49 8.54 6.00
C ALA A 32 6.20 7.72 5.93
N LEU A 33 5.83 7.18 4.76
CA LEU A 33 4.70 6.27 4.60
C LEU A 33 4.92 4.95 5.32
N ASP A 34 6.09 4.33 5.16
CA ASP A 34 6.43 3.07 5.85
C ASP A 34 6.33 3.24 7.37
N HIS A 35 6.82 4.37 7.90
CA HIS A 35 6.71 4.67 9.33
C HIS A 35 5.26 4.91 9.80
N LEU A 36 4.44 5.54 8.97
CA LEU A 36 3.02 5.76 9.25
C LEU A 36 2.22 4.45 9.28
N GLU A 37 2.54 3.53 8.36
CA GLU A 37 1.91 2.20 8.27
C GLU A 37 2.31 1.31 9.45
N GLU A 38 3.61 1.23 9.77
CA GLU A 38 4.12 0.42 10.89
C GLU A 38 3.59 0.87 12.26
N ASN A 39 3.23 2.15 12.38
CA ASN A 39 2.76 2.72 13.63
C ASN A 39 1.28 3.07 13.63
N ALA A 40 0.51 2.67 12.61
CA ALA A 40 -0.90 3.04 12.43
C ALA A 40 -1.78 2.77 13.67
N GLU A 41 -1.43 1.75 14.46
CA GLU A 41 -2.19 1.31 15.64
C GLU A 41 -1.67 1.91 16.97
N ASN A 42 -0.49 2.53 16.96
CA ASN A 42 0.11 3.14 18.14
C ASN A 42 -0.42 4.57 18.33
N PRO A 43 -0.74 4.99 19.58
CA PRO A 43 -1.15 6.36 19.86
C PRO A 43 -0.02 7.34 19.52
N VAL A 44 -0.37 8.45 18.86
CA VAL A 44 0.60 9.49 18.46
C VAL A 44 1.17 10.16 19.72
N PRO A 45 2.49 10.16 19.95
CA PRO A 45 3.09 10.86 21.08
C PRO A 45 2.91 12.39 20.94
N ASP A 46 2.55 13.09 22.02
CA ASP A 46 2.42 14.56 22.00
C ASP A 46 3.80 15.22 21.77
N LEU A 47 3.98 15.74 20.57
CA LEU A 47 5.25 16.28 20.07
C LEU A 47 5.62 17.65 20.68
N SER A 48 4.79 18.24 21.54
CA SER A 48 5.06 19.55 22.18
C SER A 48 6.19 19.52 23.21
N SER A 49 6.57 18.33 23.72
CA SER A 49 7.62 18.17 24.75
C SER A 49 8.96 17.63 24.23
N VAL A 50 9.07 17.30 22.93
CA VAL A 50 10.28 16.66 22.38
C VAL A 50 11.17 17.68 21.68
N SER A 51 12.02 18.33 22.48
CA SER A 51 13.20 19.06 22.00
C SER A 51 14.12 18.09 21.26
N SER A 52 14.66 18.55 20.13
CA SER A 52 15.52 17.80 19.20
C SER A 52 16.63 17.03 19.90
N THR A 53 16.40 15.75 20.20
CA THR A 53 17.47 14.80 20.45
C THR A 53 18.01 14.38 19.10
N THR A 54 19.24 14.78 18.83
CA THR A 54 20.08 14.23 17.77
C THR A 54 20.26 12.74 18.03
N SER A 55 19.35 11.93 17.51
CA SER A 55 19.52 10.49 17.40
C SER A 55 20.12 10.21 16.05
N SER A 56 21.42 9.92 16.07
CA SER A 56 22.23 9.47 14.95
C SER A 56 21.49 8.41 14.12
N ALA A 57 21.57 8.58 12.79
CA ALA A 57 21.18 7.58 11.81
C ALA A 57 21.84 6.21 12.08
N PRO A 58 21.23 5.09 11.67
CA PRO A 58 21.78 3.76 11.87
C PRO A 58 23.06 3.60 11.04
N PRO A 59 24.13 2.99 11.57
CA PRO A 59 25.29 2.68 10.75
C PRO A 59 24.96 1.54 9.78
N PRO A 60 25.62 1.51 8.61
CA PRO A 60 25.50 0.42 7.67
C PRO A 60 26.21 -0.82 8.25
N TYR A 61 25.52 -1.95 8.17
CA TYR A 61 26.02 -3.32 8.15
C TYR A 61 27.46 -3.61 8.62
N GLY A 62 27.57 -4.41 9.69
CA GLY A 62 28.65 -5.38 9.84
C GLY A 62 29.78 -4.96 10.77
N GLY A 63 29.61 -5.26 12.04
CA GLY A 63 30.62 -5.07 13.07
C GLY A 63 29.93 -5.07 14.42
N GLY A 64 29.53 -6.26 14.88
CA GLY A 64 29.28 -6.43 16.30
C GLY A 64 30.63 -6.31 16.99
N ASP A 65 31.04 -5.07 17.26
CA ASP A 65 32.10 -4.85 18.21
C ASP A 65 31.58 -5.33 19.57
N PRO A 66 32.31 -6.23 20.23
CA PRO A 66 31.94 -6.71 21.54
C PRO A 66 31.90 -5.48 22.44
N MET A 67 30.76 -5.25 23.12
CA MET A 67 30.73 -4.32 24.25
C MET A 67 31.97 -4.63 25.09
N ASP A 68 32.87 -3.66 25.24
CA ASP A 68 34.11 -3.81 25.98
C ASP A 68 33.76 -4.20 27.43
N GLU A 69 33.82 -5.50 27.66
CA GLU A 69 33.50 -6.21 28.90
C GLU A 69 34.41 -5.81 30.07
N ASP A 70 35.40 -4.97 29.79
CA ASP A 70 36.30 -4.36 30.74
C ASP A 70 35.59 -3.31 31.60
N GLU A 71 34.65 -2.52 31.06
CA GLU A 71 33.95 -1.48 31.84
C GLU A 71 33.01 -2.06 32.91
N ASP A 72 32.33 -3.17 32.63
CA ASP A 72 31.46 -3.86 33.60
C ASP A 72 32.26 -4.60 34.68
N LEU A 73 33.42 -5.15 34.33
CA LEU A 73 34.36 -5.76 35.28
C LEU A 73 35.02 -4.71 36.17
N GLU A 74 35.32 -3.54 35.61
CA GLU A 74 35.90 -2.39 36.31
C GLU A 74 34.88 -1.73 37.24
N ALA A 75 33.61 -1.64 36.82
CA ALA A 75 32.49 -1.21 37.66
C ALA A 75 32.22 -2.19 38.83
N LEU A 76 32.26 -3.50 38.61
CA LEU A 76 32.10 -4.47 39.71
C LEU A 76 33.29 -4.49 40.67
N LYS A 77 34.51 -4.30 40.15
CA LYS A 77 35.75 -4.21 40.96
C LYS A 77 35.75 -2.94 41.82
N ALA A 78 35.24 -1.82 41.30
CA ALA A 78 35.03 -0.58 42.03
C ALA A 78 33.98 -0.72 43.15
N VAL A 79 32.94 -1.53 42.96
CA VAL A 79 31.87 -1.73 43.96
C VAL A 79 32.25 -2.73 45.07
N TYR A 80 33.12 -3.71 44.80
CA TYR A 80 33.48 -4.76 45.78
C TYR A 80 34.88 -4.66 46.41
N GLY A 81 35.74 -3.76 45.93
CA GLY A 81 36.93 -3.23 46.63
C GLY A 81 37.98 -4.25 47.08
N ASP A 82 39.12 -4.27 46.39
CA ASP A 82 40.40 -4.75 46.90
C ASP A 82 40.86 -3.82 48.05
N GLY A 83 41.14 -4.40 49.21
CA GLY A 83 41.55 -3.65 50.39
C GLY A 83 43.02 -3.21 50.29
N GLY A 84 43.26 -1.91 50.21
CA GLY A 84 44.61 -1.34 50.34
C GLY A 84 44.61 0.18 50.20
N GLY A 85 44.77 0.88 51.32
CA GLY A 85 44.50 2.31 51.46
C GLY A 85 45.55 3.30 50.91
N GLY A 86 45.17 4.58 50.90
CA GLY A 86 46.10 5.69 50.65
C GLY A 86 45.46 7.06 50.38
N SER A 87 45.04 7.75 51.46
CA SER A 87 44.95 9.21 51.67
C SER A 87 44.19 10.13 50.69
N ASN A 88 43.14 10.79 51.20
CA ASN A 88 43.27 12.22 51.53
C ASN A 88 42.30 12.67 52.64
N LEU A 89 42.80 13.54 53.53
CA LEU A 89 42.10 14.13 54.67
C LEU A 89 41.19 15.29 54.23
N GLY A 90 39.97 15.38 54.81
CA GLY A 90 39.16 16.59 54.74
C GLY A 90 37.71 16.46 55.22
N GLN A 91 37.52 16.54 56.55
CA GLN A 91 36.32 17.01 57.29
C GLN A 91 34.97 16.25 57.20
N ALA A 92 34.73 15.48 58.26
CA ALA A 92 33.54 15.43 59.12
C ALA A 92 32.15 15.78 58.55
N GLU A 93 31.37 14.74 58.28
CA GLU A 93 30.00 14.58 58.78
C GLU A 93 29.76 13.08 59.03
N ALA A 94 29.09 12.76 60.13
CA ALA A 94 28.94 11.40 60.62
C ALA A 94 27.93 10.61 59.77
N GLU A 95 28.40 9.92 58.73
CA GLU A 95 27.57 8.99 57.96
C GLU A 95 27.44 7.63 58.68
N ALA A 96 26.19 7.20 58.87
CA ALA A 96 25.85 5.97 59.56
C ALA A 96 26.44 4.72 58.90
N LYS A 97 26.98 3.82 59.74
CA LYS A 97 27.74 2.62 59.33
C LYS A 97 26.90 1.52 58.66
N SER A 98 25.57 1.60 58.67
CA SER A 98 24.66 0.73 57.92
C SER A 98 23.25 1.33 57.84
N ILE A 99 22.49 1.03 56.79
CA ILE A 99 21.15 1.58 56.56
C ILE A 99 20.15 0.42 56.57
N ARG A 100 19.22 0.39 57.53
CA ARG A 100 18.17 -0.64 57.61
C ARG A 100 16.88 -0.15 56.99
N CYS A 101 16.20 -0.98 56.22
CA CYS A 101 14.85 -0.67 55.77
C CYS A 101 13.83 -1.02 56.87
N SER A 102 13.03 -0.06 57.33
CA SER A 102 12.03 -0.26 58.37
C SER A 102 10.85 -1.12 57.92
N GLN A 103 10.62 -1.24 56.60
CA GLN A 103 9.51 -2.02 56.05
C GLN A 103 9.84 -3.51 55.87
N CYS A 104 11.11 -3.88 55.73
CA CYS A 104 11.50 -5.28 55.51
C CYS A 104 12.67 -5.78 56.38
N GLY A 105 13.22 -4.93 57.24
CA GLY A 105 14.30 -5.26 58.17
C GLY A 105 15.65 -5.56 57.54
N LYS A 106 15.81 -5.41 56.20
CA LYS A 106 17.08 -5.65 55.52
C LYS A 106 18.07 -4.52 55.80
N VAL A 107 19.27 -4.89 56.20
CA VAL A 107 20.38 -3.96 56.47
C VAL A 107 21.30 -3.89 55.25
N PHE A 108 21.55 -2.69 54.78
CA PHE A 108 22.39 -2.38 53.62
C PHE A 108 23.70 -1.76 54.07
N LYS A 109 24.78 -2.14 53.38
CA LYS A 109 26.14 -1.66 53.66
C LYS A 109 26.37 -0.22 53.19
N ASN A 110 25.81 0.14 52.03
CA ASN A 110 25.99 1.45 51.40
C ASN A 110 24.64 2.02 50.95
N THR A 111 24.55 3.34 50.84
CA THR A 111 23.42 4.12 50.30
C THR A 111 23.00 3.65 48.90
N ALA A 112 23.95 3.30 48.03
CA ALA A 112 23.65 2.80 46.68
C ALA A 112 22.86 1.47 46.66
N LEU A 113 23.10 0.59 47.64
CA LEU A 113 22.38 -0.67 47.80
C LEU A 113 20.98 -0.46 48.40
N ALA A 114 20.82 0.55 49.25
CA ALA A 114 19.51 0.98 49.75
C ALA A 114 18.66 1.57 48.63
N ASN A 115 19.23 2.40 47.75
CA ASN A 115 18.53 2.95 46.58
C ASN A 115 18.10 1.84 45.60
N TYR A 116 18.97 0.87 45.31
CA TYR A 116 18.60 -0.28 44.48
C TYR A 116 17.47 -1.12 45.12
N HIS A 117 17.47 -1.23 46.45
CA HIS A 117 16.38 -1.88 47.18
C HIS A 117 15.08 -1.07 47.12
N ALA A 118 15.15 0.26 47.19
CA ALA A 118 14.00 1.15 47.02
C ALA A 118 13.41 1.00 45.60
N GLU A 119 14.23 1.02 44.55
CA GLU A 119 13.78 0.88 43.16
C GLU A 119 13.14 -0.49 42.87
N LYS A 120 13.71 -1.56 43.44
CA LYS A 120 13.25 -2.93 43.17
C LYS A 120 12.07 -3.36 44.04
N SER A 121 11.94 -2.79 45.24
CA SER A 121 10.98 -3.24 46.26
C SER A 121 9.95 -2.19 46.63
N GLY A 122 10.13 -0.94 46.21
CA GLY A 122 9.27 0.19 46.56
C GLY A 122 9.26 0.53 48.05
N HIS A 123 10.36 0.26 48.76
CA HIS A 123 10.47 0.58 50.18
C HIS A 123 11.30 1.84 50.40
N ASP A 124 10.70 2.85 51.01
CA ASP A 124 11.25 4.20 51.07
C ASP A 124 11.68 4.61 52.49
N GLN A 125 11.27 3.82 53.50
CA GLN A 125 11.58 4.11 54.90
C GLN A 125 12.87 3.40 55.31
N PHE A 126 13.94 4.18 55.42
CA PHE A 126 15.25 3.71 55.86
C PHE A 126 15.63 4.38 57.18
N GLU A 127 16.14 3.58 58.12
CA GLU A 127 16.67 4.01 59.40
C GLU A 127 18.19 3.74 59.44
N GLU A 128 18.93 4.68 59.99
CA GLU A 128 20.37 4.53 60.21
C GLU A 128 20.60 3.55 61.38
N SER A 129 21.22 2.40 61.10
CA SER A 129 21.51 1.36 62.09
C SER A 129 23.01 1.29 62.35
N THR A 130 23.42 1.18 63.61
CA THR A 130 24.83 1.13 64.04
C THR A 130 25.42 -0.29 64.03
N GLU A 131 24.76 -1.25 63.38
CA GLU A 131 25.22 -2.64 63.32
C GLU A 131 26.29 -2.80 62.23
N GLU A 132 27.55 -2.92 62.66
CA GLU A 132 28.68 -3.21 61.78
C GLU A 132 28.50 -4.60 61.15
N ILE A 133 28.01 -4.63 59.91
CA ILE A 133 27.87 -5.88 59.17
C ILE A 133 29.27 -6.45 58.94
N LYS A 134 29.54 -7.61 59.56
CA LYS A 134 30.79 -8.38 59.40
C LYS A 134 31.15 -8.43 57.90
N PRO A 135 32.28 -7.86 57.49
CA PRO A 135 32.68 -7.88 56.09
C PRO A 135 32.82 -9.34 55.67
N LEU A 136 32.18 -9.68 54.55
CA LEU A 136 32.32 -10.99 53.92
C LEU A 136 33.80 -11.33 53.85
N THR A 137 34.20 -12.52 54.31
CA THR A 137 35.61 -12.94 54.30
C THR A 137 36.12 -12.88 52.86
N GLU A 138 37.39 -12.53 52.68
CA GLU A 138 37.97 -12.33 51.35
C GLU A 138 37.86 -13.58 50.46
N GLU A 139 37.73 -14.76 51.08
CA GLU A 139 37.53 -16.04 50.40
C GLU A 139 36.12 -16.17 49.81
N GLU A 140 35.07 -15.85 50.55
CA GLU A 140 33.68 -15.88 50.05
C GLU A 140 33.43 -14.84 48.94
N LYS A 141 34.17 -13.72 48.96
CA LYS A 141 34.14 -12.73 47.88
C LYS A 141 34.82 -13.25 46.62
N LYS A 142 35.97 -13.93 46.76
CA LYS A 142 36.70 -14.53 45.62
C LYS A 142 35.89 -15.64 44.98
N GLU A 143 35.20 -16.47 45.75
CA GLU A 143 34.31 -17.52 45.23
C GLU A 143 33.10 -16.94 44.49
N LYS A 144 32.43 -15.92 45.04
CA LYS A 144 31.32 -15.25 44.34
C LYS A 144 31.77 -14.54 43.06
N LEU A 145 32.99 -13.97 43.04
CA LEU A 145 33.55 -13.41 41.82
C LEU A 145 33.90 -14.48 40.78
N ALA A 146 34.38 -15.65 41.21
CA ALA A 146 34.63 -16.78 40.33
C ALA A 146 33.32 -17.34 39.75
N GLU A 147 32.28 -17.50 40.57
CA GLU A 147 30.94 -17.94 40.15
C GLU A 147 30.28 -16.93 39.19
N LEU A 148 30.43 -15.62 39.44
CA LEU A 148 29.94 -14.60 38.52
C LEU A 148 30.68 -14.64 37.17
N LYS A 149 32.01 -14.87 37.18
CA LYS A 149 32.80 -15.01 35.96
C LYS A 149 32.41 -16.25 35.15
N THR A 150 32.18 -17.40 35.80
CA THR A 150 31.73 -18.61 35.11
C THR A 150 30.33 -18.42 34.53
N ARG A 151 29.40 -17.82 35.29
CA ARG A 151 28.04 -17.52 34.80
C ARG A 151 28.03 -16.52 33.63
N MET A 152 28.94 -15.54 33.63
CA MET A 152 29.09 -14.61 32.50
C MET A 152 29.71 -15.29 31.28
N ALA A 153 30.73 -16.13 31.48
CA ALA A 153 31.32 -16.92 30.39
C ALA A 153 30.31 -17.89 29.76
N GLU A 154 29.46 -18.54 30.57
CA GLU A 154 28.38 -19.38 30.06
C GLU A 154 27.33 -18.59 29.27
N LYS A 155 26.98 -17.37 29.72
CA LYS A 155 26.08 -16.48 28.97
C LYS A 155 26.71 -16.02 27.66
N ARG A 156 27.99 -15.67 27.64
CA ARG A 156 28.75 -15.32 26.43
C ARG A 156 28.78 -16.48 25.44
N ALA A 157 29.06 -17.69 25.92
CA ALA A 157 29.07 -18.88 25.07
C ALA A 157 27.69 -19.14 24.44
N LYS A 158 26.60 -19.04 25.23
CA LYS A 158 25.24 -19.18 24.70
C LYS A 158 24.92 -18.10 23.66
N LYS A 159 25.19 -16.83 23.99
CA LYS A 159 24.95 -15.69 23.08
C LYS A 159 25.75 -15.83 21.77
N ALA A 160 27.03 -16.21 21.84
CA ALA A 160 27.84 -16.44 20.64
C ALA A 160 27.30 -17.58 19.76
N THR A 161 26.73 -18.64 20.34
CA THR A 161 26.09 -19.71 19.55
C THR A 161 24.78 -19.28 18.91
N GLU A 162 24.02 -18.40 19.54
CA GLU A 162 22.77 -17.85 18.99
C GLU A 162 23.08 -16.84 17.88
N GLU A 163 23.99 -15.90 18.10
CA GLU A 163 24.45 -14.94 17.10
C GLU A 163 25.06 -15.65 15.87
N ALA A 164 25.81 -16.74 16.07
CA ALA A 164 26.33 -17.55 14.96
C ALA A 164 25.21 -18.23 14.15
N LYS A 165 24.14 -18.72 14.80
CA LYS A 165 22.98 -19.32 14.11
C LYS A 165 22.19 -18.27 13.36
N GLU A 166 21.97 -17.09 13.96
CA GLU A 166 21.28 -15.97 13.32
C GLU A 166 22.06 -15.44 12.11
N ALA A 167 23.39 -15.31 12.22
CA ALA A 167 24.25 -14.95 11.11
C ALA A 167 24.16 -15.97 9.95
N GLN A 168 24.16 -17.27 10.26
CA GLN A 168 23.97 -18.31 9.25
C GLN A 168 22.58 -18.28 8.62
N ALA A 169 21.53 -18.02 9.40
CA ALA A 169 20.17 -17.88 8.89
C ALA A 169 20.03 -16.67 7.97
N ASN A 170 20.59 -15.51 8.35
CA ASN A 170 20.59 -14.29 7.54
C ASN A 170 21.36 -14.48 6.22
N GLU A 171 22.52 -15.14 6.25
CA GLU A 171 23.26 -15.48 5.03
C GLU A 171 22.47 -16.45 4.13
N GLN A 172 21.77 -17.43 4.71
CA GLN A 172 20.89 -18.31 3.93
C GLN A 172 19.71 -17.57 3.31
N ILE A 173 19.09 -16.63 4.03
CA ILE A 173 18.00 -15.79 3.50
C ILE A 173 18.51 -14.93 2.33
N ARG A 174 19.70 -14.34 2.44
CA ARG A 174 20.34 -13.61 1.34
C ARG A 174 20.58 -14.49 0.11
N ARG A 175 21.09 -15.70 0.31
CA ARG A 175 21.32 -16.64 -0.81
C ARG A 175 20.03 -17.14 -1.44
N ARG A 176 18.99 -17.42 -0.64
CA ARG A 176 17.67 -17.85 -1.14
C ARG A 176 16.98 -16.74 -1.92
N SER A 177 16.88 -15.54 -1.33
CA SER A 177 16.30 -14.37 -2.01
C SER A 177 17.01 -14.03 -3.33
N ALA A 178 18.35 -14.08 -3.37
CA ALA A 178 19.10 -13.88 -4.62
C ALA A 178 18.76 -14.93 -5.69
N LYS A 179 18.62 -16.21 -5.30
CA LYS A 179 18.18 -17.28 -6.21
C LYS A 179 16.74 -17.10 -6.67
N ASP A 180 15.86 -16.68 -5.77
CA ASP A 180 14.43 -16.51 -6.06
C ASP A 180 14.19 -15.31 -6.97
N ILE A 181 14.95 -14.21 -6.82
CA ILE A 181 14.94 -13.09 -7.78
C ILE A 181 15.42 -13.54 -9.18
N GLY A 182 16.44 -14.41 -9.24
CA GLY A 182 16.89 -15.01 -10.50
C GLY A 182 15.79 -15.82 -11.17
N LYS A 183 15.19 -16.76 -10.43
CA LYS A 183 14.08 -17.58 -10.92
C LYS A 183 12.87 -16.76 -11.36
N LEU A 184 12.50 -15.73 -10.60
CA LEU A 184 11.36 -14.87 -10.91
C LEU A 184 11.59 -14.07 -12.19
N ARG A 185 12.82 -13.59 -12.44
CA ARG A 185 13.18 -12.95 -13.72
C ARG A 185 13.11 -13.91 -14.89
N ASP A 186 13.59 -15.14 -14.72
CA ASP A 186 13.57 -16.14 -15.79
C ASP A 186 12.14 -16.62 -16.09
N GLU A 187 11.30 -16.79 -15.06
CA GLU A 187 9.88 -17.11 -15.21
C GLU A 187 9.10 -15.98 -15.90
N LEU A 188 9.38 -14.72 -15.55
CA LEU A 188 8.76 -13.56 -16.20
C LEU A 188 9.13 -13.49 -17.69
N LYS A 189 10.41 -13.66 -18.02
CA LYS A 189 10.87 -13.74 -19.43
C LYS A 189 10.25 -14.91 -20.18
N ALA A 190 10.16 -16.09 -19.55
CA ALA A 190 9.52 -17.26 -20.15
C ALA A 190 8.03 -17.00 -20.42
N LYS A 191 7.31 -16.40 -19.47
CA LYS A 191 5.90 -16.05 -19.61
C LYS A 191 5.65 -15.02 -20.71
N GLU A 192 6.51 -14.02 -20.83
CA GLU A 192 6.46 -13.04 -21.92
C GLU A 192 6.69 -13.70 -23.29
N SER A 193 7.70 -14.58 -23.40
CA SER A 193 7.98 -15.31 -24.64
C SER A 193 6.81 -16.21 -25.06
N LEU A 194 6.16 -16.89 -24.11
CA LEU A 194 4.99 -17.72 -24.37
C LEU A 194 3.80 -16.89 -24.84
N LYS A 195 3.52 -15.75 -24.19
CA LYS A 195 2.47 -14.82 -24.60
C LYS A 195 2.72 -14.25 -26.00
N GLU A 196 3.96 -13.92 -26.33
CA GLU A 196 4.30 -13.43 -27.68
C GLU A 196 4.09 -14.52 -28.74
N MET A 197 4.48 -15.77 -28.44
CA MET A 197 4.26 -16.90 -29.34
C MET A 197 2.78 -17.22 -29.50
N GLU A 198 1.98 -17.12 -28.44
CA GLU A 198 0.53 -17.28 -28.51
C GLU A 198 -0.13 -16.16 -29.33
N ARG A 199 0.24 -14.90 -29.10
CA ARG A 199 -0.26 -13.76 -29.87
C ARG A 199 0.06 -13.91 -31.36
N LYS A 200 1.30 -14.29 -31.70
CA LYS A 200 1.68 -14.57 -33.10
C LYS A 200 0.88 -15.73 -33.71
N LYS A 201 0.51 -16.76 -32.93
CA LYS A 201 -0.36 -17.84 -33.41
C LYS A 201 -1.79 -17.35 -33.62
N GLN A 202 -2.33 -16.54 -32.70
CA GLN A 202 -3.67 -15.95 -32.83
C GLN A 202 -3.74 -15.01 -34.04
N GLU A 203 -2.77 -14.11 -34.21
CA GLU A 203 -2.66 -13.22 -35.36
C GLU A 203 -2.64 -14.00 -36.68
N LYS A 204 -1.86 -15.10 -36.76
CA LYS A 204 -1.84 -15.98 -37.95
C LYS A 204 -3.19 -16.66 -38.21
N LEU A 205 -3.88 -17.11 -37.15
CA LEU A 205 -5.19 -17.75 -37.29
C LEU A 205 -6.26 -16.75 -37.73
N ASP A 206 -6.24 -15.55 -37.19
CA ASP A 206 -7.21 -14.51 -37.52
C ASP A 206 -6.96 -13.92 -38.91
N GLU A 207 -5.68 -13.79 -39.32
CA GLU A 207 -5.33 -13.46 -40.70
C GLU A 207 -5.78 -14.55 -41.68
N ALA A 208 -5.59 -15.83 -41.33
CA ALA A 208 -6.07 -16.94 -42.15
C ALA A 208 -7.61 -16.95 -42.27
N LYS A 209 -8.32 -16.71 -41.16
CA LYS A 209 -9.79 -16.58 -41.16
C LYS A 209 -10.26 -15.37 -41.98
N ALA A 210 -9.59 -14.23 -41.86
CA ALA A 210 -9.91 -13.03 -42.63
C ALA A 210 -9.72 -13.26 -44.14
N ARG A 211 -8.60 -13.89 -44.52
CA ARG A 211 -8.33 -14.29 -45.91
C ARG A 211 -9.37 -15.28 -46.42
N ALA A 212 -9.77 -16.26 -45.61
CA ALA A 212 -10.83 -17.22 -45.97
C ALA A 212 -12.20 -16.53 -46.15
N ARG A 213 -12.55 -15.59 -45.28
CA ARG A 213 -13.79 -14.81 -45.37
C ARG A 213 -13.84 -13.96 -46.64
N VAL A 214 -12.75 -13.27 -46.97
CA VAL A 214 -12.65 -12.47 -48.21
C VAL A 214 -12.75 -13.38 -49.43
N LYS A 215 -12.06 -14.53 -49.42
CA LYS A 215 -12.15 -15.50 -50.51
C LYS A 215 -13.59 -16.02 -50.69
N ALA A 216 -14.29 -16.35 -49.60
CA ALA A 216 -15.67 -16.78 -49.65
C ALA A 216 -16.63 -15.69 -50.18
N GLN A 217 -16.40 -14.42 -49.82
CA GLN A 217 -17.17 -13.29 -50.38
C GLN A 217 -16.94 -13.11 -51.87
N ILE A 218 -15.69 -13.24 -52.34
CA ILE A 218 -15.36 -13.17 -53.78
C ILE A 218 -16.00 -14.34 -54.54
N GLU A 219 -16.00 -15.55 -53.97
CA GLU A 219 -16.65 -16.71 -54.58
C GLU A 219 -18.17 -16.55 -54.65
N ALA A 220 -18.79 -16.04 -53.59
CA ALA A 220 -20.22 -15.74 -53.56
C ALA A 220 -20.59 -14.67 -54.60
N ASP A 221 -19.87 -13.54 -54.67
CA ASP A 221 -20.10 -12.48 -55.67
C ASP A 221 -19.85 -12.99 -57.11
N ARG A 222 -18.83 -13.84 -57.31
CA ARG A 222 -18.56 -14.46 -58.60
C ARG A 222 -19.70 -15.41 -59.01
N LYS A 223 -20.21 -16.20 -58.07
CA LYS A 223 -21.33 -17.10 -58.32
C LYS A 223 -22.62 -16.33 -58.61
N GLU A 224 -22.95 -15.31 -57.82
CA GLU A 224 -24.12 -14.46 -58.07
C GLU A 224 -24.05 -13.78 -59.44
N ARG A 225 -22.88 -13.25 -59.82
CA ARG A 225 -22.67 -12.67 -61.16
C ARG A 225 -22.84 -13.72 -62.27
N ALA A 226 -22.32 -14.93 -62.07
CA ALA A 226 -22.48 -16.02 -63.03
C ALA A 226 -23.95 -16.47 -63.14
N ASP A 227 -24.66 -16.61 -62.02
CA ASP A 227 -26.07 -16.99 -61.97
C ASP A 227 -26.95 -15.91 -62.61
N LYS A 228 -26.65 -14.62 -62.38
CA LYS A 228 -27.34 -13.50 -63.02
C LYS A 228 -27.09 -13.47 -64.53
N ALA A 229 -25.86 -13.66 -64.98
CA ALA A 229 -25.53 -13.73 -66.41
C ALA A 229 -26.17 -14.95 -67.09
N ALA A 230 -26.21 -16.10 -66.41
CA ALA A 230 -26.88 -17.30 -66.89
C ALA A 230 -28.40 -17.09 -67.00
N ARG A 231 -29.02 -16.45 -65.99
CA ARG A 231 -30.44 -16.07 -66.00
C ARG A 231 -30.76 -15.10 -67.14
N GLU A 232 -29.93 -14.09 -67.36
CA GLU A 232 -30.12 -13.11 -68.44
C GLU A 232 -29.95 -13.75 -69.82
N LYS A 233 -28.97 -14.65 -69.99
CA LYS A 233 -28.79 -15.42 -71.23
C LYS A 233 -29.98 -16.34 -71.50
N ALA A 234 -30.47 -17.06 -70.49
CA ALA A 234 -31.64 -17.91 -70.61
C ALA A 234 -32.91 -17.12 -70.98
N LEU A 235 -33.10 -15.94 -70.38
CA LEU A 235 -34.18 -15.00 -70.74
C LEU A 235 -34.07 -14.52 -72.19
N ARG A 236 -32.85 -14.31 -72.71
CA ARG A 236 -32.62 -13.83 -74.08
C ARG A 236 -32.76 -14.93 -75.14
N GLU A 237 -32.45 -16.18 -74.82
CA GLU A 237 -32.58 -17.33 -75.73
C GLU A 237 -34.02 -17.90 -75.77
N GLY A 238 -34.97 -17.28 -75.06
CA GLY A 238 -36.41 -17.62 -75.17
C GLY A 238 -36.80 -18.98 -74.59
N VAL A 239 -35.91 -19.62 -73.83
CA VAL A 239 -36.20 -20.85 -73.09
C VAL A 239 -37.00 -20.45 -71.85
N ALA A 240 -38.24 -20.94 -71.76
CA ALA A 240 -39.10 -20.73 -70.60
C ALA A 240 -38.40 -21.23 -69.32
N LEU A 241 -38.07 -20.29 -68.43
CA LEU A 241 -37.59 -20.60 -67.10
C LEU A 241 -38.67 -21.42 -66.36
N PRO A 242 -38.32 -22.52 -65.66
CA PRO A 242 -39.22 -23.12 -64.69
C PRO A 242 -39.62 -22.05 -63.68
N GLN A 243 -40.92 -21.77 -63.62
CA GLN A 243 -41.49 -20.94 -62.57
C GLN A 243 -41.23 -21.62 -61.23
N GLU A 244 -40.35 -21.03 -60.44
CA GLU A 244 -40.28 -21.29 -59.02
C GLU A 244 -41.61 -20.79 -58.40
N PRO A 245 -42.30 -21.61 -57.60
CA PRO A 245 -43.65 -21.30 -57.14
C PRO A 245 -43.66 -20.03 -56.30
N ALA A 246 -44.63 -19.17 -56.60
CA ALA A 246 -44.97 -17.98 -55.83
C ALA A 246 -45.23 -18.37 -54.36
N ALA A 247 -44.30 -17.97 -53.48
CA ALA A 247 -44.55 -17.86 -52.05
C ALA A 247 -45.08 -16.44 -51.75
N THR A 248 -46.14 -16.40 -50.96
CA THR A 248 -46.85 -15.23 -50.45
C THR A 248 -45.98 -14.33 -49.57
N PRO A 249 -46.35 -13.05 -49.37
CA PRO A 249 -45.44 -12.02 -48.89
C PRO A 249 -45.26 -12.06 -47.37
N SER A 250 -44.02 -12.07 -46.90
CA SER A 250 -43.70 -11.71 -45.52
C SER A 250 -42.29 -11.12 -45.41
N ALA A 251 -42.20 -10.06 -44.60
CA ALA A 251 -40.99 -9.40 -44.07
C ALA A 251 -40.13 -8.55 -45.03
N VAL A 252 -40.66 -7.34 -45.29
CA VAL A 252 -39.99 -6.02 -45.18
C VAL A 252 -38.45 -5.99 -45.22
N ALA A 253 -37.91 -5.38 -46.27
CA ALA A 253 -36.52 -4.94 -46.39
C ALA A 253 -36.11 -4.01 -45.23
N PRO A 254 -34.88 -4.09 -44.69
CA PRO A 254 -34.42 -3.11 -43.72
C PRO A 254 -34.27 -1.74 -44.42
N PRO A 255 -35.02 -0.71 -44.00
CA PRO A 255 -34.85 0.62 -44.54
C PRO A 255 -33.54 1.22 -44.01
N LYS A 256 -32.81 1.89 -44.90
CA LYS A 256 -31.75 2.85 -44.57
C LYS A 256 -32.27 3.76 -43.43
N PRO A 257 -31.53 3.95 -42.33
CA PRO A 257 -32.06 4.69 -41.19
C PRO A 257 -32.17 6.18 -41.54
N THR A 258 -33.39 6.60 -41.85
CA THR A 258 -33.83 7.97 -41.62
C THR A 258 -34.00 8.17 -40.11
N VAL A 259 -33.47 9.29 -39.65
CA VAL A 259 -33.25 9.65 -38.25
C VAL A 259 -34.53 10.23 -37.66
N ALA A 260 -35.45 9.37 -37.22
CA ALA A 260 -36.53 9.69 -36.27
C ALA A 260 -37.36 8.42 -36.01
N GLY A 261 -37.31 7.87 -34.80
CA GLY A 261 -38.35 6.94 -34.31
C GLY A 261 -38.07 5.44 -34.38
N LYS A 262 -36.82 4.99 -34.23
CA LYS A 262 -36.54 3.60 -33.83
C LYS A 262 -36.19 3.61 -32.35
N ASP A 263 -36.94 2.87 -31.54
CA ASP A 263 -36.68 2.70 -30.12
C ASP A 263 -35.41 1.87 -29.94
N PHE A 264 -34.30 2.53 -29.65
CA PHE A 264 -33.06 1.86 -29.26
C PHE A 264 -33.14 1.58 -27.76
N PRO A 265 -32.81 0.36 -27.29
CA PRO A 265 -32.84 0.05 -25.85
C PRO A 265 -31.71 0.74 -25.07
N GLU A 266 -30.65 1.12 -25.78
CA GLU A 266 -29.48 1.79 -25.21
C GLU A 266 -29.25 3.13 -25.90
N THR A 267 -28.80 4.10 -25.11
CA THR A 267 -28.44 5.46 -25.54
C THR A 267 -26.98 5.74 -25.21
N ARG A 268 -26.20 6.13 -26.22
CA ARG A 268 -24.81 6.55 -26.05
C ARG A 268 -24.73 8.06 -25.82
N LEU A 269 -24.34 8.46 -24.62
CA LEU A 269 -24.17 9.87 -24.24
C LEU A 269 -22.70 10.26 -24.27
N GLN A 270 -22.41 11.45 -24.80
CA GLN A 270 -21.12 12.11 -24.65
C GLN A 270 -21.33 13.40 -23.86
N ILE A 271 -20.83 13.43 -22.62
CA ILE A 271 -20.98 14.56 -21.71
C ILE A 271 -19.69 15.39 -21.73
N ARG A 272 -19.83 16.67 -22.01
CA ARG A 272 -18.73 17.66 -22.07
C ARG A 272 -18.88 18.60 -20.90
N MET A 273 -17.83 18.76 -20.10
CA MET A 273 -17.84 19.73 -19.00
C MET A 273 -17.64 21.16 -19.53
N ALA A 274 -18.31 22.13 -18.92
CA ALA A 274 -18.17 23.56 -19.25
C ALA A 274 -16.81 24.13 -18.83
N ASN A 275 -16.18 23.55 -17.80
CA ASN A 275 -14.82 23.90 -17.36
C ASN A 275 -13.72 23.46 -18.34
N GLY A 276 -14.09 22.71 -19.40
CA GLY A 276 -13.15 22.13 -20.35
C GLY A 276 -12.49 20.85 -19.81
N GLY A 277 -12.35 19.84 -20.66
CA GLY A 277 -11.78 18.55 -20.28
C GLY A 277 -12.03 17.47 -21.32
N GLN A 278 -11.57 16.25 -21.03
CA GLN A 278 -11.90 15.09 -21.87
C GLN A 278 -13.40 14.78 -21.75
N PRO A 279 -14.13 14.61 -22.88
CA PRO A 279 -15.55 14.26 -22.83
C PRO A 279 -15.76 12.87 -22.21
N TYR A 280 -16.69 12.78 -21.27
CA TYR A 280 -17.11 11.50 -20.68
C TYR A 280 -18.08 10.81 -21.64
N VAL A 281 -17.81 9.54 -21.96
CA VAL A 281 -18.64 8.75 -22.86
C VAL A 281 -19.27 7.62 -22.07
N THR A 282 -20.59 7.55 -22.10
CA THR A 282 -21.39 6.61 -21.30
C THR A 282 -22.44 5.97 -22.18
N THR A 283 -22.87 4.77 -21.81
CA THR A 283 -23.98 4.07 -22.44
C THR A 283 -24.97 3.75 -21.33
N LEU A 284 -26.18 4.31 -21.43
CA LEU A 284 -27.25 4.12 -20.46
C LEU A 284 -28.49 3.57 -21.15
N SER A 285 -29.38 2.95 -20.38
CA SER A 285 -30.67 2.49 -20.88
C SER A 285 -31.50 3.68 -21.37
N SER A 286 -32.31 3.50 -22.42
CA SER A 286 -33.20 4.55 -22.92
C SER A 286 -34.30 4.95 -21.93
N ASP A 287 -34.61 4.06 -20.99
CA ASP A 287 -35.55 4.31 -19.89
C ASP A 287 -34.89 4.97 -18.68
N ALA A 288 -33.55 5.13 -18.68
CA ALA A 288 -32.84 5.84 -17.62
C ALA A 288 -33.26 7.31 -17.59
N THR A 289 -33.23 7.90 -16.40
CA THR A 289 -33.56 9.32 -16.21
C THR A 289 -32.34 10.22 -16.41
N LEU A 290 -32.56 11.50 -16.72
CA LEU A 290 -31.47 12.49 -16.74
C LEU A 290 -30.77 12.64 -15.37
N ARG A 291 -31.46 12.30 -14.27
CA ARG A 291 -30.87 12.25 -12.93
C ARG A 291 -29.77 11.19 -12.81
N GLU A 292 -29.96 10.00 -13.37
CA GLU A 292 -28.92 8.95 -13.37
C GLU A 292 -27.67 9.39 -14.15
N VAL A 293 -27.84 10.22 -15.19
CA VAL A 293 -26.71 10.85 -15.90
C VAL A 293 -25.95 11.81 -14.99
N ALA A 294 -26.66 12.59 -14.16
CA ALA A 294 -26.04 13.47 -13.17
C ALA A 294 -25.32 12.70 -12.07
N GLU A 295 -25.90 11.60 -11.58
CA GLU A 295 -25.29 10.71 -10.59
C GLU A 295 -24.01 10.04 -11.14
N TYR A 296 -24.05 9.59 -12.40
CA TYR A 296 -22.86 9.07 -13.07
C TYR A 296 -21.75 10.12 -13.18
N LEU A 297 -22.11 11.36 -13.55
CA LEU A 297 -21.16 12.46 -13.66
C LEU A 297 -20.57 12.84 -12.28
N ALA A 298 -21.40 12.90 -11.24
CA ALA A 298 -20.96 13.16 -9.87
C ALA A 298 -20.01 12.06 -9.35
N GLY A 299 -20.21 10.80 -9.77
CA GLY A 299 -19.29 9.70 -9.47
C GLY A 299 -17.94 9.79 -10.20
N GLN A 300 -17.85 10.57 -11.29
CA GLN A 300 -16.61 10.72 -12.08
C GLN A 300 -15.83 12.00 -11.76
N THR A 301 -16.54 13.05 -11.35
CA THR A 301 -15.94 14.36 -11.07
C THR A 301 -16.45 14.88 -9.73
N LEU A 302 -15.53 15.02 -8.78
CA LEU A 302 -15.80 15.59 -7.45
C LEU A 302 -16.16 17.08 -7.48
N SER A 303 -15.98 17.75 -8.63
CA SER A 303 -16.32 19.16 -8.83
C SER A 303 -17.78 19.38 -9.19
N VAL A 304 -18.59 18.32 -9.20
CA VAL A 304 -19.93 18.35 -9.80
C VAL A 304 -20.93 17.60 -8.93
N ASP A 305 -21.86 18.32 -8.33
CA ASP A 305 -22.89 17.75 -7.48
C ASP A 305 -24.21 17.54 -8.24
N VAL A 306 -24.89 16.43 -7.94
CA VAL A 306 -26.17 16.04 -8.58
C VAL A 306 -27.25 17.14 -8.51
N GLU A 307 -27.17 18.02 -7.51
CA GLU A 307 -28.14 19.10 -7.30
C GLU A 307 -27.79 20.41 -8.01
N THR A 308 -26.52 20.62 -8.37
CA THR A 308 -26.05 21.88 -8.98
C THR A 308 -25.77 21.77 -10.47
N VAL A 309 -25.79 20.56 -11.04
CA VAL A 309 -25.55 20.33 -12.47
C VAL A 309 -26.69 20.81 -13.32
N ASP A 310 -26.36 21.63 -14.32
CA ASP A 310 -27.26 21.93 -15.43
C ASP A 310 -26.76 21.28 -16.74
N PHE A 311 -27.68 20.66 -17.49
CA PHE A 311 -27.38 20.06 -18.78
C PHE A 311 -27.93 20.88 -19.94
N ALA A 312 -27.13 21.06 -20.99
CA ALA A 312 -27.54 21.70 -22.23
C ALA A 312 -27.15 20.87 -23.47
N MET A 313 -28.03 20.82 -24.47
CA MET A 313 -27.73 20.27 -25.80
C MET A 313 -27.19 21.34 -26.73
N HIS A 314 -26.30 20.94 -27.66
CA HIS A 314 -25.77 21.85 -28.67
C HIS A 314 -26.70 22.00 -29.89
N PHE A 315 -27.41 20.94 -30.30
CA PHE A 315 -28.26 20.97 -31.49
C PHE A 315 -29.43 19.97 -31.40
N PRO A 316 -30.69 20.43 -31.50
CA PRO A 316 -31.15 21.81 -31.28
C PRO A 316 -30.78 22.29 -29.88
N ARG A 317 -30.47 23.59 -29.72
CA ARG A 317 -30.07 24.13 -28.40
C ARG A 317 -31.24 24.04 -27.43
N LYS A 318 -31.11 23.15 -26.44
CA LYS A 318 -32.11 22.94 -25.39
C LYS A 318 -31.38 22.87 -24.06
N GLN A 319 -31.73 23.77 -23.15
CA GLN A 319 -31.32 23.70 -21.75
C GLN A 319 -32.37 22.88 -21.00
N PHE A 320 -31.92 21.91 -20.21
CA PHE A 320 -32.81 21.09 -19.40
C PHE A 320 -33.05 21.78 -18.06
N ALA A 321 -34.32 22.02 -17.72
CA ALA A 321 -34.68 22.53 -16.41
C ALA A 321 -34.73 21.37 -15.40
N ARG A 322 -34.77 21.68 -14.09
CA ARG A 322 -34.83 20.64 -13.05
C ARG A 322 -36.03 19.67 -13.22
N SER A 323 -37.13 20.12 -13.80
CA SER A 323 -38.30 19.30 -14.15
C SER A 323 -38.05 18.27 -15.26
N ASP A 324 -37.01 18.44 -16.06
CA ASP A 324 -36.64 17.49 -17.10
C ASP A 324 -35.75 16.36 -16.57
N PHE A 325 -35.17 16.51 -15.37
CA PHE A 325 -34.35 15.46 -14.74
C PHE A 325 -35.14 14.21 -14.35
N SER A 326 -36.47 14.33 -14.21
CA SER A 326 -37.37 13.21 -13.95
C SER A 326 -37.85 12.50 -15.21
N LYS A 327 -37.56 13.04 -16.40
CA LYS A 327 -37.94 12.45 -17.69
C LYS A 327 -36.87 11.49 -18.16
N THR A 328 -37.28 10.50 -18.96
CA THR A 328 -36.37 9.49 -19.50
C THR A 328 -35.56 10.04 -20.68
N LEU A 329 -34.40 9.43 -20.97
CA LEU A 329 -33.58 9.80 -22.13
C LEU A 329 -34.35 9.67 -23.45
N ARG A 330 -35.30 8.72 -23.53
CA ARG A 330 -36.22 8.54 -24.64
C ARG A 330 -37.20 9.70 -24.80
N GLU A 331 -37.86 10.12 -23.72
CA GLU A 331 -38.81 11.26 -23.74
C GLU A 331 -38.15 12.58 -24.13
N LEU A 332 -36.87 12.72 -23.81
CA LEU A 332 -36.08 13.91 -24.12
C LEU A 332 -35.44 13.88 -25.51
N GLY A 333 -35.60 12.79 -26.26
CA GLY A 333 -35.06 12.62 -27.61
C GLY A 333 -33.55 12.47 -27.66
N LEU A 334 -32.92 11.93 -26.60
CA LEU A 334 -31.47 11.72 -26.51
C LEU A 334 -31.02 10.39 -27.14
N THR A 335 -31.96 9.54 -27.56
CA THR A 335 -31.77 8.25 -28.24
C THR A 335 -31.54 8.42 -29.75
N PRO A 336 -30.65 7.66 -30.43
CA PRO A 336 -29.71 6.64 -29.91
C PRO A 336 -28.39 7.21 -29.39
N SER A 337 -28.06 8.46 -29.73
CA SER A 337 -26.86 9.12 -29.27
C SER A 337 -27.06 10.61 -29.13
N ALA A 338 -26.49 11.18 -28.06
CA ALA A 338 -26.57 12.60 -27.80
C ALA A 338 -25.30 13.16 -27.17
N VAL A 339 -25.09 14.45 -27.37
CA VAL A 339 -23.99 15.21 -26.76
C VAL A 339 -24.59 16.23 -25.79
N LEU A 340 -24.24 16.11 -24.51
CA LEU A 340 -24.66 17.00 -23.44
C LEU A 340 -23.48 17.84 -22.99
N ILE A 341 -23.74 19.10 -22.64
CA ILE A 341 -22.80 20.00 -21.98
C ILE A 341 -23.27 20.11 -20.54
N ALA A 342 -22.45 19.69 -19.60
CA ALA A 342 -22.67 19.85 -18.16
C ALA A 342 -21.98 21.14 -17.71
N SER A 343 -22.74 22.06 -17.10
CA SER A 343 -22.21 23.30 -16.54
C SER A 343 -22.13 23.27 -15.03
#